data_AF-A0A5Q0NNZ8-F1
#
_entry.id   AF-A0A5Q0NNZ8-F1
#
_cell.length_a   1.000
_cell.length_b   1.000
_cell.length_c   1.000
_cell.angle_alpha   90.00
_cell.angle_beta   90.00
_cell.angle_gamma   90.00
#
_symmetry.space_group_name_H-M   'P 1'
#
loop_
_entity.id
_entity.type
_entity.pdbx_description
1 polymer ?
#
loop_
_entity_poly.entity_id
_entity_poly.type
_entity_poly.pdbx_seq_one_letter_code
_entity_poly.pdbx_strand_id
1 'polypeptide(L)'
;MEDEAEFDARKFLDDLARSGADHAQVVAARPSAPELADSMKTLIGLFYEFLDAYRVEAAEARSEEPEQTYEWYPLAGSTCEADYDWLQPYVLEFCAAQKPVSLQWLGTNPTRNPSSWRVDHLKRCLNTVIDNLSAIGTLVSSADHLRAPITLARSALEAAAMGCYLVDETVTREERLRRTLNLHFQDLTESLMGGPVDGHEGEDELEIQELMAFATLLGMKVTQPARKYLAPVILAEGRSQRDSTARLLDELLPDLGRSMWRSLSAVAHSRAATGSLLPDEHVLPHKLKPWQRTEAVAWHTLPSLFVLAELSTRMNSGMGWDLSEFYEAIQAITYQWATAGGLYDKQIREDLGLPARG
;
A
#
# COMPACT_ATOMS: atom_id res chain seq x y z
N MET A 1 -58.48 -5.23 19.62
CA MET A 1 -58.50 -5.80 18.27
C MET A 1 -57.48 -4.99 17.50
N GLU A 2 -56.29 -5.55 17.40
CA GLU A 2 -55.23 -5.01 16.56
C GLU A 2 -55.66 -5.21 15.11
N ASP A 3 -55.68 -4.14 14.33
CA ASP A 3 -55.84 -4.19 12.88
C ASP A 3 -54.66 -4.97 12.31
N GLU A 4 -54.85 -6.24 11.98
CA GLU A 4 -53.95 -6.96 11.07
C GLU A 4 -54.07 -6.28 9.70
N ALA A 5 -53.11 -5.40 9.39
CA ALA A 5 -53.01 -4.79 8.08
C ALA A 5 -52.87 -5.91 7.03
N GLU A 6 -53.92 -6.10 6.23
CA GLU A 6 -53.94 -7.06 5.12
C GLU A 6 -52.79 -6.70 4.15
N PHE A 7 -51.89 -7.66 3.92
CA PHE A 7 -50.75 -7.47 3.03
C PHE A 7 -51.23 -7.25 1.60
N ASP A 8 -51.12 -6.02 1.11
CA ASP A 8 -51.42 -5.68 -0.28
C ASP A 8 -50.24 -6.07 -1.18
N ALA A 9 -50.30 -7.30 -1.70
CA ALA A 9 -49.31 -7.85 -2.61
C ALA A 9 -49.12 -6.99 -3.88
N ARG A 10 -50.16 -6.28 -4.34
CA ARG A 10 -50.08 -5.46 -5.55
C ARG A 10 -49.31 -4.18 -5.26
N LYS A 11 -49.64 -3.48 -4.17
CA LYS A 11 -48.88 -2.33 -3.70
C LYS A 11 -47.42 -2.68 -3.47
N PHE A 12 -47.15 -3.84 -2.85
CA PHE A 12 -45.79 -4.33 -2.67
C PHE A 12 -45.03 -4.53 -3.99
N LEU A 13 -45.66 -5.15 -5.00
CA LEU A 13 -45.04 -5.35 -6.31
C LEU A 13 -44.80 -4.02 -7.06
N ASP A 14 -45.73 -3.07 -6.96
CA ASP A 14 -45.58 -1.73 -7.55
C ASP A 14 -44.45 -0.94 -6.87
N ASP A 15 -44.34 -1.01 -5.55
CA ASP A 15 -43.25 -0.40 -4.78
C ASP A 15 -41.91 -1.06 -5.08
N LEU A 16 -41.87 -2.39 -5.26
CA LEU A 16 -40.68 -3.14 -5.67
C LEU A 16 -40.22 -2.74 -7.08
N ALA A 17 -41.15 -2.63 -8.04
CA ALA A 17 -40.85 -2.20 -9.40
C ALA A 17 -40.31 -0.76 -9.43
N ARG A 18 -40.92 0.15 -8.65
CA ARG A 18 -40.46 1.54 -8.50
C ARG A 18 -39.06 1.60 -7.90
N SER A 19 -38.82 0.89 -6.81
CA SER A 19 -37.50 0.77 -6.17
C SER A 19 -36.44 0.25 -7.16
N GLY A 20 -36.79 -0.74 -7.99
CA GLY A 20 -35.92 -1.25 -9.05
C GLY A 20 -35.58 -0.22 -10.13
N ALA A 21 -36.57 0.58 -10.57
CA ALA A 21 -36.38 1.65 -11.54
C ALA A 21 -35.53 2.80 -10.98
N ASP A 22 -35.80 3.22 -9.74
CA ASP A 22 -35.01 4.25 -9.05
C ASP A 22 -33.56 3.80 -8.90
N HIS A 23 -33.33 2.54 -8.50
CA HIS A 23 -31.99 1.99 -8.37
C HIS A 23 -31.26 1.92 -9.71
N ALA A 24 -31.95 1.54 -10.80
CA ALA A 24 -31.35 1.54 -12.13
C ALA A 24 -30.92 2.94 -12.59
N GLN A 25 -31.68 3.99 -12.25
CA GLN A 25 -31.31 5.38 -12.54
C GLN A 25 -30.07 5.82 -11.75
N VAL A 26 -30.00 5.49 -10.46
CA VAL A 26 -28.82 5.78 -9.63
C VAL A 26 -27.59 5.08 -10.20
N VAL A 27 -27.69 3.78 -10.50
CA VAL A 27 -26.60 3.00 -11.09
C VAL A 27 -26.13 3.58 -12.43
N ALA A 28 -27.06 4.04 -13.28
CA ALA A 28 -26.73 4.65 -14.56
C ALA A 28 -26.02 6.02 -14.42
N ALA A 29 -26.18 6.70 -13.29
CA ALA A 29 -25.50 7.96 -12.98
C ALA A 29 -24.13 7.76 -12.31
N ARG A 30 -23.78 6.54 -11.88
CA ARG A 30 -22.45 6.23 -11.33
C ARG A 30 -21.41 6.13 -12.44
N PRO A 31 -20.13 6.39 -12.14
CA PRO A 31 -19.04 6.09 -13.05
C PRO A 31 -19.03 4.61 -13.47
N SER A 32 -18.88 4.40 -14.77
CA SER A 32 -18.82 3.10 -15.42
C SER A 32 -17.43 2.46 -15.30
N ALA A 33 -17.35 1.15 -15.53
CA ALA A 33 -16.07 0.44 -15.53
C ALA A 33 -15.01 1.03 -16.48
N PRO A 34 -15.33 1.42 -17.74
CA PRO A 34 -14.38 2.11 -18.60
C PRO A 34 -13.87 3.43 -18.01
N GLU A 35 -14.75 4.24 -17.42
CA GLU A 35 -14.34 5.51 -16.80
C GLU A 35 -13.42 5.28 -15.59
N LEU A 36 -13.67 4.24 -14.79
CA LEU A 36 -12.78 3.84 -13.70
C LEU A 36 -11.42 3.36 -14.23
N ALA A 37 -11.42 2.57 -15.30
CA ALA A 37 -10.19 2.10 -15.93
C ALA A 37 -9.33 3.25 -16.46
N ASP A 38 -9.97 4.21 -17.13
CA ASP A 38 -9.27 5.38 -17.68
C ASP A 38 -8.75 6.30 -16.57
N SER A 39 -9.53 6.51 -15.50
CA SER A 39 -9.05 7.25 -14.32
C SER A 39 -7.79 6.63 -13.72
N MET A 40 -7.73 5.30 -13.64
CA MET A 40 -6.58 4.59 -13.10
C MET A 40 -5.36 4.72 -14.01
N LYS A 41 -5.54 4.64 -15.34
CA LYS A 41 -4.46 4.90 -16.30
C LYS A 41 -3.91 6.31 -16.17
N THR A 42 -4.78 7.31 -15.98
CA THR A 42 -4.36 8.69 -15.73
C THR A 42 -3.51 8.80 -14.48
N LEU A 43 -3.91 8.16 -13.36
CA LEU A 43 -3.10 8.14 -12.13
C LEU A 43 -1.69 7.59 -12.36
N ILE A 44 -1.61 6.48 -13.11
CA ILE A 44 -0.35 5.78 -13.40
C ILE A 44 0.53 6.62 -14.31
N GLY A 45 -0.05 7.26 -15.33
CA GLY A 45 0.67 8.19 -16.21
C GLY A 45 1.29 9.33 -15.41
N LEU A 46 0.48 10.00 -14.58
CA LEU A 46 0.95 11.06 -13.69
C LEU A 46 2.06 10.58 -12.75
N PHE A 47 1.91 9.40 -12.13
CA PHE A 47 2.95 8.84 -11.28
C PHE A 47 4.30 8.69 -11.99
N TYR A 48 4.31 8.15 -13.22
CA TYR A 48 5.55 8.01 -13.98
C TYR A 48 6.14 9.37 -14.40
N GLU A 49 5.30 10.35 -14.72
CA GLU A 49 5.75 11.73 -14.98
C GLU A 49 6.44 12.32 -13.73
N PHE A 50 5.85 12.15 -12.54
CA PHE A 50 6.48 12.59 -11.28
C PHE A 50 7.79 11.86 -11.00
N LEU A 51 7.83 10.54 -11.17
CA LEU A 51 9.05 9.77 -10.97
C LEU A 51 10.18 10.23 -11.89
N ASP A 52 9.87 10.50 -13.15
CA ASP A 52 10.87 10.99 -14.09
C ASP A 52 11.36 12.39 -13.72
N ALA A 53 10.45 13.30 -13.31
CA ALA A 53 10.81 14.62 -12.84
C ALA A 53 11.78 14.58 -11.65
N TYR A 54 11.48 13.79 -10.61
CA TYR A 54 12.35 13.67 -9.43
C TYR A 54 13.66 12.96 -9.71
N ARG A 55 13.67 12.01 -10.65
CA ARG A 55 14.89 11.35 -11.12
C ARG A 55 15.82 12.36 -11.81
N VAL A 56 15.27 13.21 -12.68
CA VAL A 56 16.03 14.27 -13.36
C VAL A 56 16.57 15.29 -12.35
N GLU A 57 15.71 15.80 -11.45
CA GLU A 57 16.11 16.78 -10.43
C GLU A 57 17.25 16.24 -9.54
N ALA A 58 17.13 14.98 -9.09
CA ALA A 58 18.13 14.39 -8.23
C ALA A 58 19.47 14.12 -8.96
N ALA A 59 19.42 13.71 -10.24
CA ALA A 59 20.62 13.56 -11.05
C ALA A 59 21.33 14.90 -11.27
N GLU A 60 20.57 15.97 -11.56
CA GLU A 60 21.09 17.32 -11.71
C GLU A 60 21.76 17.82 -10.42
N ALA A 61 21.12 17.63 -9.27
CA ALA A 61 21.68 18.00 -7.97
C ALA A 61 23.03 17.33 -7.66
N ARG A 62 23.27 16.15 -8.24
CA ARG A 62 24.49 15.35 -8.04
C ARG A 62 25.50 15.47 -9.18
N SER A 63 25.21 16.27 -10.20
CA SER A 63 26.04 16.36 -11.42
C SER A 63 26.23 15.01 -12.11
N GLU A 64 25.22 14.14 -12.03
CA GLU A 64 25.17 12.83 -12.68
C GLU A 64 24.30 12.93 -13.96
N GLU A 65 24.56 12.08 -14.97
CA GLU A 65 23.68 12.02 -16.15
C GLU A 65 22.37 11.29 -15.79
N PRO A 66 21.18 11.89 -16.00
CA PRO A 66 19.91 11.27 -15.62
C PRO A 66 19.71 9.89 -16.26
N GLU A 67 20.10 9.72 -17.53
CA GLU A 67 19.96 8.46 -18.28
C GLU A 67 20.73 7.28 -17.65
N GLN A 68 21.71 7.56 -16.78
CA GLN A 68 22.56 6.57 -16.14
C GLN A 68 22.06 6.14 -14.76
N THR A 69 21.05 6.81 -14.18
CA THR A 69 20.57 6.51 -12.82
C THR A 69 19.07 6.22 -12.78
N TYR A 70 18.73 5.00 -12.35
CA TYR A 70 17.37 4.59 -11.98
C TYR A 70 17.14 4.64 -10.46
N GLU A 71 18.11 5.19 -9.73
CA GLU A 71 18.07 5.29 -8.28
C GLU A 71 17.14 6.43 -7.86
N TRP A 72 16.50 6.25 -6.71
CA TRP A 72 15.69 7.29 -6.09
C TRP A 72 16.54 7.95 -5.02
N TYR A 73 16.47 9.28 -4.96
CA TYR A 73 17.22 10.03 -3.98
C TYR A 73 16.29 10.99 -3.22
N PRO A 74 16.49 11.11 -1.90
CA PRO A 74 15.84 12.16 -1.14
C PRO A 74 16.40 13.53 -1.55
N LEU A 75 15.56 14.55 -1.55
CA LEU A 75 15.96 15.93 -1.77
C LEU A 75 16.58 16.54 -0.50
N ALA A 76 17.33 17.63 -0.71
CA ALA A 76 17.99 18.35 0.36
C ALA A 76 16.99 18.87 1.41
N GLY A 77 17.30 18.69 2.69
CA GLY A 77 16.46 19.09 3.82
C GLY A 77 15.34 18.11 4.17
N SER A 78 15.22 16.99 3.46
CA SER A 78 14.24 15.95 3.77
C SER A 78 14.63 15.12 5.00
N THR A 79 13.64 14.44 5.59
CA THR A 79 13.89 13.51 6.71
C THR A 79 14.83 12.37 6.31
N CYS A 80 14.71 11.87 5.08
CA CYS A 80 15.53 10.77 4.59
C CYS A 80 17.00 11.16 4.45
N GLU A 81 17.30 12.37 3.98
CA GLU A 81 18.67 12.90 3.92
C GLU A 81 19.23 13.12 5.33
N ALA A 82 18.46 13.72 6.24
CA ALA A 82 18.90 13.94 7.61
C ALA A 82 19.26 12.64 8.35
N ASP A 83 18.51 11.56 8.10
CA ASP A 83 18.84 10.23 8.65
C ASP A 83 20.10 9.64 8.01
N TYR A 84 20.32 9.87 6.70
CA TYR A 84 21.53 9.44 6.00
C TYR A 84 22.77 10.07 6.65
N ASP A 85 22.77 11.40 6.81
CA ASP A 85 23.86 12.16 7.39
C ASP A 85 24.14 11.76 8.85
N TRP A 86 23.08 11.50 9.62
CA TRP A 86 23.19 11.03 10.99
C TRP A 86 23.83 9.63 11.07
N LEU A 87 23.49 8.72 10.16
CA LEU A 87 24.01 7.35 10.16
C LEU A 87 25.45 7.24 9.66
N GLN A 88 25.86 8.12 8.75
CA GLN A 88 27.12 7.99 8.02
C GLN A 88 28.36 7.85 8.94
N PRO A 89 28.52 8.63 10.04
CA PRO A 89 29.65 8.46 10.95
C PRO A 89 29.69 7.09 11.62
N TYR A 90 28.52 6.53 11.99
CA TYR A 90 28.44 5.22 12.64
C TYR A 90 28.77 4.08 11.67
N VAL A 91 28.36 4.21 10.41
CA VAL A 91 28.75 3.26 9.36
C VAL A 91 30.27 3.28 9.20
N LEU A 92 30.89 4.44 9.12
CA LEU A 92 32.36 4.56 9.01
C LEU A 92 33.07 3.98 10.24
N GLU A 93 32.57 4.24 11.45
CA GLU A 93 33.10 3.66 12.70
C GLU A 93 33.01 2.13 12.68
N PHE A 94 31.85 1.59 12.33
CA PHE A 94 31.64 0.14 12.25
C PHE A 94 32.58 -0.50 11.23
N CYS A 95 32.71 0.10 10.04
CA CYS A 95 33.59 -0.40 8.99
C CYS A 95 35.06 -0.39 9.41
N ALA A 96 35.50 0.65 10.13
CA ALA A 96 36.86 0.75 10.64
C ALA A 96 37.15 -0.27 11.75
N ALA A 97 36.19 -0.47 12.65
CA ALA A 97 36.36 -1.33 13.84
C ALA A 97 36.18 -2.81 13.54
N GLN A 98 35.10 -3.17 12.86
CA GLN A 98 34.69 -4.56 12.63
C GLN A 98 35.24 -5.15 11.34
N LYS A 99 35.65 -4.29 10.39
CA LYS A 99 36.11 -4.70 9.05
C LYS A 99 35.18 -5.74 8.41
N PRO A 100 33.89 -5.39 8.29
CA PRO A 100 32.90 -6.29 7.70
C PRO A 100 33.36 -6.73 6.31
N VAL A 101 33.13 -8.01 6.03
CA VAL A 101 33.57 -8.68 4.81
C VAL A 101 32.45 -8.84 3.81
N SER A 102 31.18 -8.68 4.22
CA SER A 102 30.09 -8.68 3.24
C SER A 102 30.24 -7.52 2.26
N LEU A 103 29.76 -7.77 1.05
CA LEU A 103 29.74 -6.79 -0.02
C LEU A 103 28.73 -5.65 0.24
N GLN A 104 28.22 -5.47 1.46
CA GLN A 104 27.29 -4.40 1.84
C GLN A 104 27.86 -3.36 2.80
N TRP A 105 29.11 -3.47 3.26
CA TRP A 105 29.69 -2.49 4.22
C TRP A 105 31.03 -1.86 3.80
N LEU A 106 31.31 -1.68 2.51
CA LEU A 106 32.53 -0.99 2.10
C LEU A 106 32.35 0.51 2.37
N GLY A 107 33.18 1.07 3.26
CA GLY A 107 33.12 2.47 3.71
C GLY A 107 33.32 3.54 2.61
N THR A 108 33.50 3.14 1.35
CA THR A 108 33.61 4.03 0.18
C THR A 108 32.37 4.04 -0.70
N ASN A 109 31.32 3.28 -0.37
CA ASN A 109 30.13 3.19 -1.22
C ASN A 109 28.91 3.84 -0.55
N PRO A 110 28.38 4.94 -1.11
CA PRO A 110 27.24 5.67 -0.54
C PRO A 110 25.91 4.91 -0.58
N THR A 111 25.77 3.84 -1.38
CA THR A 111 24.55 3.02 -1.45
C THR A 111 24.39 2.04 -0.27
N ARG A 112 25.35 2.04 0.67
CA ARG A 112 25.45 1.09 1.80
C ARG A 112 25.03 1.68 3.14
N ASN A 113 24.48 2.88 3.13
CA ASN A 113 23.83 3.47 4.29
C ASN A 113 22.41 2.87 4.41
N PRO A 114 21.98 2.39 5.59
CA PRO A 114 20.62 1.86 5.76
C PRO A 114 19.51 2.84 5.34
N SER A 115 19.76 4.16 5.38
CA SER A 115 18.83 5.15 4.84
C SER A 115 18.56 4.97 3.33
N SER A 116 19.54 4.51 2.56
CA SER A 116 19.39 4.20 1.12
C SER A 116 18.51 2.96 0.91
N TRP A 117 18.69 1.91 1.72
CA TRP A 117 17.85 0.70 1.63
C TRP A 117 16.38 1.00 1.91
N ARG A 118 16.10 1.95 2.82
CA ARG A 118 14.73 2.42 3.05
C ARG A 118 14.12 2.98 1.77
N VAL A 119 14.87 3.77 1.01
CA VAL A 119 14.41 4.36 -0.26
C VAL A 119 14.17 3.25 -1.29
N ASP A 120 15.02 2.23 -1.34
CA ASP A 120 14.80 1.05 -2.20
C ASP A 120 13.54 0.27 -1.81
N HIS A 121 13.31 0.04 -0.51
CA HIS A 121 12.08 -0.59 -0.04
C HIS A 121 10.85 0.25 -0.36
N LEU A 122 10.93 1.58 -0.20
CA LEU A 122 9.86 2.50 -0.58
C LEU A 122 9.56 2.41 -2.09
N LYS A 123 10.60 2.37 -2.93
CA LYS A 123 10.47 2.18 -4.37
C LYS A 123 9.77 0.87 -4.72
N ARG A 124 10.15 -0.24 -4.09
CA ARG A 124 9.47 -1.54 -4.28
C ARG A 124 8.01 -1.47 -3.83
N CYS A 125 7.72 -0.82 -2.71
CA CYS A 125 6.35 -0.62 -2.24
C CYS A 125 5.52 0.16 -3.26
N LEU A 126 6.02 1.30 -3.74
CA LEU A 126 5.31 2.12 -4.72
C LEU A 126 5.12 1.42 -6.06
N ASN A 127 6.15 0.76 -6.60
CA ASN A 127 6.00 -0.05 -7.81
C ASN A 127 4.92 -1.12 -7.63
N THR A 128 4.91 -1.80 -6.47
CA THR A 128 3.87 -2.77 -6.13
C THR A 128 2.48 -2.12 -6.13
N VAL A 129 2.32 -0.95 -5.50
CA VAL A 129 1.03 -0.23 -5.50
C VAL A 129 0.58 0.06 -6.93
N ILE A 130 1.45 0.66 -7.73
CA ILE A 130 1.14 1.14 -9.08
C ILE A 130 0.86 -0.02 -10.04
N ASP A 131 1.64 -1.10 -9.98
CA ASP A 131 1.42 -2.30 -10.79
C ASP A 131 0.08 -2.97 -10.46
N ASN A 132 -0.25 -3.08 -9.16
CA ASN A 132 -1.52 -3.66 -8.73
C ASN A 132 -2.71 -2.77 -9.11
N LEU A 133 -2.60 -1.44 -8.93
CA LEU A 133 -3.61 -0.48 -9.35
C LEU A 133 -3.80 -0.48 -10.88
N SER A 134 -2.72 -0.58 -11.66
CA SER A 134 -2.75 -0.75 -13.12
C SER A 134 -3.48 -2.02 -13.55
N ALA A 135 -3.16 -3.14 -12.90
CA ALA A 135 -3.85 -4.40 -13.14
C ALA A 135 -5.34 -4.32 -12.77
N ILE A 136 -5.71 -3.62 -11.68
CA ILE A 136 -7.10 -3.36 -11.33
C ILE A 136 -7.80 -2.52 -12.41
N GLY A 137 -7.17 -1.44 -12.90
CA GLY A 137 -7.70 -0.62 -13.99
C GLY A 137 -7.93 -1.43 -15.28
N THR A 138 -7.05 -2.38 -15.57
CA THR A 138 -7.25 -3.32 -16.70
C THR A 138 -8.40 -4.28 -16.44
N LEU A 139 -8.44 -4.86 -15.23
CA LEU A 139 -9.42 -5.90 -14.88
C LEU A 139 -10.81 -5.34 -14.65
N VAL A 140 -10.99 -4.11 -14.15
CA VAL A 140 -12.33 -3.53 -13.88
C VAL A 140 -13.17 -3.43 -15.16
N SER A 141 -12.55 -3.31 -16.33
CA SER A 141 -13.22 -3.36 -17.63
C SER A 141 -13.49 -4.77 -18.16
N SER A 142 -12.85 -5.81 -17.61
CA SER A 142 -13.11 -7.21 -17.97
C SER A 142 -14.37 -7.74 -17.28
N ALA A 143 -15.26 -8.44 -17.98
CA ALA A 143 -16.52 -8.92 -17.41
C ALA A 143 -16.35 -10.10 -16.43
N ASP A 144 -15.21 -10.81 -16.45
CA ASP A 144 -15.13 -12.17 -15.91
C ASP A 144 -14.42 -12.29 -14.54
N HIS A 145 -13.83 -11.21 -14.04
CA HIS A 145 -12.92 -11.28 -12.89
C HIS A 145 -13.36 -10.35 -11.75
N LEU A 146 -13.95 -10.91 -10.69
CA LEU A 146 -14.27 -10.18 -9.46
C LEU A 146 -13.18 -10.34 -8.39
N ARG A 147 -12.71 -11.57 -8.13
CA ARG A 147 -11.74 -11.82 -7.05
C ARG A 147 -10.35 -11.27 -7.33
N ALA A 148 -9.90 -11.36 -8.59
CA ALA A 148 -8.57 -10.89 -8.98
C ALA A 148 -8.33 -9.41 -8.63
N PRO A 149 -9.17 -8.44 -9.04
CA PRO A 149 -8.96 -7.05 -8.67
C PRO A 149 -9.04 -6.79 -7.17
N ILE A 150 -9.87 -7.54 -6.42
CA ILE A 150 -9.94 -7.41 -4.95
C ILE A 150 -8.65 -7.92 -4.28
N THR A 151 -8.09 -9.02 -4.75
CA THR A 151 -6.80 -9.53 -4.26
C THR A 151 -5.66 -8.56 -4.57
N LEU A 152 -5.65 -7.96 -5.76
CA LEU A 152 -4.67 -6.93 -6.12
C LEU A 152 -4.82 -5.69 -5.25
N ALA A 153 -6.06 -5.28 -4.92
CA ALA A 153 -6.33 -4.13 -4.05
C ALA A 153 -5.78 -4.38 -2.63
N ARG A 154 -5.84 -5.62 -2.15
CA ARG A 154 -5.18 -6.02 -0.91
C ARG A 154 -3.68 -5.79 -0.99
N SER A 155 -3.01 -6.30 -2.01
CA SER A 155 -1.56 -6.17 -2.17
C SER A 155 -1.14 -4.70 -2.26
N ALA A 156 -1.90 -3.88 -3.02
CA ALA A 156 -1.70 -2.44 -3.09
C ALA A 156 -1.85 -1.77 -1.71
N LEU A 157 -2.88 -2.13 -0.95
CA LEU A 157 -3.10 -1.60 0.40
C LEU A 157 -1.94 -1.91 1.34
N GLU A 158 -1.47 -3.16 1.37
CA GLU A 158 -0.37 -3.59 2.24
C GLU A 158 0.94 -2.88 1.86
N ALA A 159 1.23 -2.76 0.56
CA ALA A 159 2.42 -2.06 0.06
C ALA A 159 2.37 -0.56 0.35
N ALA A 160 1.22 0.10 0.13
CA ALA A 160 1.06 1.52 0.45
C ALA A 160 1.23 1.80 1.95
N ALA A 161 0.68 0.93 2.80
CA ALA A 161 0.83 1.03 4.25
C ALA A 161 2.27 0.83 4.70
N MET A 162 2.99 -0.12 4.09
CA MET A 162 4.43 -0.31 4.34
C MET A 162 5.23 0.92 3.90
N GLY A 163 4.90 1.52 2.76
CA GLY A 163 5.46 2.79 2.33
C GLY A 163 5.27 3.87 3.40
N CYS A 164 4.04 4.06 3.89
CA CYS A 164 3.73 5.07 4.91
C CYS A 164 4.52 4.84 6.21
N TYR A 165 4.75 3.58 6.54
CA TYR A 165 5.51 3.17 7.71
C TYR A 165 7.00 3.46 7.59
N LEU A 166 7.56 3.38 6.38
CA LEU A 166 8.98 3.64 6.13
C LEU A 166 9.31 5.13 6.13
N VAL A 167 8.44 5.97 5.56
CA VAL A 167 8.65 7.44 5.47
C VAL A 167 7.98 8.22 6.59
N ASP A 168 7.59 7.56 7.68
CA ASP A 168 6.94 8.19 8.82
C ASP A 168 7.89 9.12 9.59
N GLU A 169 7.73 10.43 9.39
CA GLU A 169 8.54 11.43 10.07
C GLU A 169 8.20 11.60 11.56
N THR A 170 7.01 11.16 11.98
CA THR A 170 6.51 11.40 13.34
C THR A 170 7.21 10.56 14.40
N VAL A 171 7.92 9.52 13.97
CA VAL A 171 8.72 8.65 14.84
C VAL A 171 10.18 9.08 14.87
N THR A 172 10.95 8.53 15.81
CA THR A 172 12.37 8.89 15.93
C THR A 172 13.19 8.28 14.79
N ARG A 173 14.37 8.86 14.53
CA ARG A 173 15.33 8.35 13.54
C ARG A 173 15.76 6.90 13.84
N GLU A 174 15.90 6.55 15.11
CA GLU A 174 16.26 5.20 15.57
C GLU A 174 15.13 4.21 15.27
N GLU A 175 13.87 4.63 15.47
CA GLU A 175 12.71 3.84 15.11
C GLU A 175 12.64 3.64 13.59
N ARG A 176 12.90 4.67 12.77
CA ARG A 176 12.98 4.49 11.30
C ARG A 176 14.09 3.53 10.90
N LEU A 177 15.28 3.65 11.47
CA LEU A 177 16.37 2.70 11.23
C LEU A 177 15.97 1.27 11.60
N ARG A 178 15.34 1.08 12.77
CA ARG A 178 14.83 -0.22 13.22
C ARG A 178 13.88 -0.84 12.20
N ARG A 179 12.95 -0.05 11.65
CA ARG A 179 11.99 -0.49 10.62
C ARG A 179 12.74 -0.99 9.39
N THR A 180 13.69 -0.21 8.88
CA THR A 180 14.50 -0.56 7.71
C THR A 180 15.32 -1.83 7.93
N LEU A 181 16.05 -1.91 9.05
CA LEU A 181 16.86 -3.10 9.38
C LEU A 181 16.00 -4.36 9.50
N ASN A 182 14.79 -4.25 10.07
CA ASN A 182 13.89 -5.39 10.18
C ASN A 182 13.35 -5.87 8.83
N LEU A 183 13.12 -4.99 7.86
CA LEU A 183 12.76 -5.39 6.50
C LEU A 183 13.95 -6.03 5.79
N HIS A 184 15.13 -5.44 5.93
CA HIS A 184 16.34 -6.00 5.33
C HIS A 184 16.69 -7.38 5.90
N PHE A 185 16.50 -7.60 7.20
CA PHE A 185 16.61 -8.93 7.81
C PHE A 185 15.60 -9.93 7.23
N GLN A 186 14.39 -9.48 6.86
CA GLN A 186 13.40 -10.33 6.20
C GLN A 186 13.86 -10.71 4.79
N ASP A 187 14.29 -9.73 3.99
CA ASP A 187 14.79 -9.95 2.63
C ASP A 187 15.96 -10.96 2.61
N LEU A 188 16.96 -10.79 3.49
CA LEU A 188 18.10 -11.72 3.60
C LEU A 188 17.66 -13.12 4.06
N THR A 189 16.68 -13.20 4.98
CA THR A 189 16.17 -14.50 5.43
C THR A 189 15.37 -15.20 4.34
N GLU A 190 14.60 -14.46 3.54
CA GLU A 190 13.87 -14.99 2.39
C GLU A 190 14.82 -15.48 1.30
N SER A 191 15.88 -14.73 1.01
CA SER A 191 16.97 -15.13 0.11
C SER A 191 17.60 -16.46 0.56
N LEU A 192 17.93 -16.59 1.85
CA LEU A 192 18.45 -17.84 2.42
C LEU A 192 17.49 -19.03 2.28
N MET A 193 16.17 -18.79 2.33
CA MET A 193 15.16 -19.84 2.14
C MET A 193 14.96 -20.23 0.67
N GLY A 194 15.22 -19.31 -0.26
CA GLY A 194 15.13 -19.55 -1.71
C GLY A 194 16.20 -20.50 -2.25
N GLY A 195 17.25 -20.76 -1.47
CA GLY A 195 18.43 -21.54 -1.87
C GLY A 195 19.46 -20.67 -2.58
N PRO A 196 20.74 -21.10 -2.63
CA PRO A 196 21.80 -20.30 -3.24
C PRO A 196 21.54 -20.15 -4.74
N VAL A 197 21.24 -18.93 -5.17
CA VAL A 197 21.31 -18.54 -6.57
C VAL A 197 22.76 -18.11 -6.80
N ASP A 198 23.50 -18.89 -7.59
CA ASP A 198 24.86 -18.60 -8.05
C ASP A 198 25.94 -18.40 -6.96
N GLY A 199 26.51 -19.49 -6.41
CA GLY A 199 27.87 -19.47 -5.82
C GLY A 199 28.11 -18.61 -4.56
N HIS A 200 27.14 -17.85 -4.08
CA HIS A 200 27.21 -16.98 -2.89
C HIS A 200 26.73 -17.71 -1.62
N GLU A 201 27.21 -18.94 -1.41
CA GLU A 201 26.84 -19.70 -0.20
C GLU A 201 27.36 -19.02 1.07
N GLY A 202 26.44 -18.52 1.89
CA GLY A 202 26.73 -17.97 3.22
C GLY A 202 26.94 -16.45 3.29
N GLU A 203 26.86 -15.73 2.17
CA GLU A 203 26.98 -14.26 2.18
C GLU A 203 25.84 -13.60 2.98
N ASP A 204 24.60 -14.02 2.76
CA ASP A 204 23.44 -13.49 3.51
C ASP A 204 23.52 -13.82 5.01
N GLU A 205 24.03 -15.00 5.40
CA GLU A 205 24.22 -15.35 6.82
C GLU A 205 25.29 -14.46 7.46
N LEU A 206 26.37 -14.15 6.75
CA LEU A 206 27.41 -13.21 7.20
C LEU A 206 26.86 -11.79 7.30
N GLU A 207 26.11 -11.35 6.30
CA GLU A 207 25.52 -10.02 6.28
C GLU A 207 24.53 -9.82 7.44
N ILE A 208 23.68 -10.82 7.72
CA ILE A 208 22.80 -10.81 8.89
C ILE A 208 23.63 -10.61 10.17
N GLN A 209 24.74 -11.34 10.35
CA GLN A 209 25.58 -11.21 11.55
C GLN A 209 26.20 -9.80 11.66
N GLU A 210 26.67 -9.23 10.56
CA GLU A 210 27.25 -7.89 10.53
C GLU A 210 26.20 -6.82 10.85
N LEU A 211 24.99 -6.93 10.29
CA LEU A 211 23.86 -6.05 10.60
C LEU A 211 23.42 -6.15 12.06
N MET A 212 23.42 -7.36 12.64
CA MET A 212 23.14 -7.54 14.06
C MET A 212 24.21 -6.87 14.93
N ALA A 213 25.49 -6.97 14.56
CA ALA A 213 26.59 -6.30 15.24
C ALA A 213 26.49 -4.77 15.11
N PHE A 214 26.12 -4.26 13.93
CA PHE A 214 25.90 -2.84 13.69
C PHE A 214 24.74 -2.29 14.52
N ALA A 215 23.61 -3.00 14.54
CA ALA A 215 22.47 -2.64 15.40
C ALA A 215 22.86 -2.62 16.88
N THR A 216 23.71 -3.56 17.32
CA THR A 216 24.21 -3.61 18.69
C THR A 216 25.16 -2.44 19.01
N LEU A 217 26.01 -2.02 18.06
CA LEU A 217 26.85 -0.83 18.18
C LEU A 217 26.01 0.42 18.44
N LEU A 218 24.85 0.52 17.79
CA LEU A 218 23.88 1.61 17.96
C LEU A 218 23.01 1.47 19.23
N GLY A 219 23.30 0.49 20.10
CA GLY A 219 22.55 0.26 21.33
C GLY A 219 21.18 -0.39 21.13
N MET A 220 20.87 -0.89 19.93
CA MET A 220 19.60 -1.56 19.65
C MET A 220 19.61 -3.00 20.16
N LYS A 221 18.49 -3.43 20.76
CA LYS A 221 18.33 -4.80 21.24
C LYS A 221 17.85 -5.72 20.13
N VAL A 222 18.78 -6.51 19.58
CA VAL A 222 18.48 -7.53 18.58
C VAL A 222 18.06 -8.83 19.25
N THR A 223 16.97 -9.44 18.77
CA THR A 223 16.52 -10.76 19.19
C THR A 223 16.62 -11.73 18.01
N GLN A 224 17.46 -12.75 18.15
CA GLN A 224 17.56 -13.83 17.16
C GLN A 224 16.62 -14.99 17.55
N PRO A 225 15.66 -15.36 16.68
CA PRO A 225 14.81 -16.52 16.92
C PRO A 225 15.61 -17.82 16.90
N ALA A 226 15.20 -18.81 17.70
CA ALA A 226 15.82 -20.14 17.68
C ALA A 226 15.58 -20.92 16.36
N ARG A 227 14.65 -20.48 15.51
CA ARG A 227 14.30 -21.14 14.25
C ARG A 227 15.08 -20.50 13.11
N LYS A 228 15.82 -21.31 12.33
CA LYS A 228 16.64 -20.86 11.19
C LYS A 228 15.85 -20.06 10.13
N TYR A 229 14.56 -20.32 10.00
CA TYR A 229 13.68 -19.68 9.00
C TYR A 229 13.00 -18.39 9.48
N LEU A 230 13.37 -17.89 10.67
CA LEU A 230 12.80 -16.65 11.19
C LEU A 230 13.88 -15.59 11.26
N ALA A 231 13.63 -14.48 10.57
CA ALA A 231 14.50 -13.32 10.57
C ALA A 231 14.76 -12.82 12.01
N PRO A 232 15.99 -12.37 12.32
CA PRO A 232 16.28 -11.55 13.48
C PRO A 232 15.33 -10.36 13.54
N VAL A 233 15.00 -9.91 14.76
CA VAL A 233 14.14 -8.76 14.95
C VAL A 233 14.68 -7.83 16.01
N ILE A 234 14.64 -6.54 15.69
CA ILE A 234 14.81 -5.44 16.61
C ILE A 234 13.41 -4.99 17.03
N LEU A 235 13.08 -5.19 18.31
CA LEU A 235 11.79 -4.77 18.86
C LEU A 235 11.82 -3.27 19.16
N ALA A 236 10.71 -2.58 18.90
CA ALA A 236 10.57 -1.20 19.34
C ALA A 236 10.58 -1.13 20.88
N GLU A 237 11.01 0.00 21.42
CA GLU A 237 11.11 0.19 22.86
C GLU A 237 9.74 -0.05 23.55
N GLY A 238 9.76 -0.83 24.64
CA GLY A 238 8.54 -1.19 25.37
C GLY A 238 7.60 -2.16 24.66
N ARG A 239 7.92 -2.65 23.45
CA ARG A 239 7.09 -3.63 22.73
C ARG A 239 7.59 -5.06 22.88
N SER A 240 6.64 -5.99 23.02
CA SER A 240 6.88 -7.43 23.09
C SER A 240 6.54 -8.17 21.78
N GLN A 241 5.95 -7.49 20.80
CA GLN A 241 5.47 -8.10 19.56
C GLN A 241 6.08 -7.41 18.33
N ARG A 242 6.20 -8.19 17.25
CA ARG A 242 6.58 -7.71 15.91
C ARG A 242 5.50 -6.80 15.35
N ASP A 243 5.89 -5.87 14.50
CA ASP A 243 4.94 -5.06 13.74
C ASP A 243 4.15 -5.97 12.76
N SER A 244 2.87 -5.65 12.57
CA SER A 244 1.99 -6.43 11.69
C SER A 244 1.20 -5.50 10.80
N THR A 245 0.89 -5.93 9.57
CA THR A 245 0.17 -5.11 8.59
C THR A 245 -1.18 -4.62 9.10
N ALA A 246 -1.91 -5.46 9.84
CA ALA A 246 -3.17 -5.07 10.48
C ALA A 246 -2.99 -3.90 11.46
N ARG A 247 -1.90 -3.90 12.24
CA ARG A 247 -1.58 -2.81 13.17
C ARG A 247 -1.21 -1.53 12.40
N LEU A 248 -0.38 -1.64 11.37
CA LEU A 248 -0.01 -0.49 10.53
C LEU A 248 -1.25 0.18 9.94
N LEU A 249 -2.18 -0.63 9.44
CA LEU A 249 -3.42 -0.14 8.86
C LEU A 249 -4.37 0.49 9.89
N ASP A 250 -4.39 0.01 11.14
CA ASP A 250 -5.14 0.68 12.21
C ASP A 250 -4.55 2.05 12.59
N GLU A 251 -3.23 2.19 12.51
CA GLU A 251 -2.56 3.47 12.79
C GLU A 251 -2.83 4.48 11.67
N LEU A 252 -2.91 4.03 10.41
CA LEU A 252 -3.17 4.88 9.25
C LEU A 252 -4.66 5.21 9.06
N LEU A 253 -5.54 4.24 9.29
CA LEU A 253 -6.98 4.37 9.15
C LEU A 253 -7.67 3.88 10.43
N PRO A 254 -7.71 4.71 11.49
CA PRO A 254 -8.35 4.34 12.75
C PRO A 254 -9.78 3.83 12.55
N ASP A 255 -10.13 2.76 13.25
CA ASP A 255 -11.42 2.05 13.22
C ASP A 255 -11.81 1.38 11.88
N LEU A 256 -11.15 1.74 10.78
CA LEU A 256 -11.52 1.34 9.43
C LEU A 256 -10.50 0.37 8.80
N GLY A 257 -9.21 0.60 9.01
CA GLY A 257 -8.10 -0.09 8.37
C GLY A 257 -8.11 -1.60 8.59
N ARG A 258 -8.22 -2.06 9.85
CA ARG A 258 -8.30 -3.50 10.16
C ARG A 258 -9.56 -4.15 9.60
N SER A 259 -10.69 -3.44 9.56
CA SER A 259 -11.94 -3.97 9.00
C SER A 259 -11.80 -4.21 7.50
N MET A 260 -11.32 -3.18 6.78
CA MET A 260 -11.05 -3.25 5.34
C MET A 260 -10.01 -4.32 5.01
N TRP A 261 -8.90 -4.36 5.74
CA TRP A 261 -7.85 -5.36 5.53
C TRP A 261 -8.35 -6.79 5.76
N ARG A 262 -9.18 -7.02 6.78
CA ARG A 262 -9.78 -8.34 7.06
C ARG A 262 -10.72 -8.78 5.95
N SER A 263 -11.55 -7.86 5.43
CA SER A 263 -12.42 -8.15 4.29
C SER A 263 -11.61 -8.56 3.05
N LEU A 264 -10.61 -7.76 2.68
CA LEU A 264 -9.71 -8.05 1.55
C LEU A 264 -8.93 -9.36 1.74
N SER A 265 -8.44 -9.61 2.96
CA SER A 265 -7.74 -10.86 3.33
C SER A 265 -8.66 -12.08 3.26
N ALA A 266 -9.93 -11.95 3.63
CA ALA A 266 -10.90 -13.03 3.54
C ALA A 266 -11.08 -13.47 2.09
N VAL A 267 -11.23 -12.52 1.16
CA VAL A 267 -11.33 -12.80 -0.28
C VAL A 267 -10.05 -13.46 -0.80
N ALA A 268 -8.88 -12.91 -0.48
CA ALA A 268 -7.60 -13.43 -0.94
C ALA A 268 -7.32 -14.87 -0.46
N HIS A 269 -7.76 -15.23 0.75
CA HIS A 269 -7.58 -16.57 1.31
C HIS A 269 -8.78 -17.51 1.10
N SER A 270 -9.79 -17.08 0.33
CA SER A 270 -11.06 -17.82 0.16
C SER A 270 -11.67 -18.26 1.49
N ARG A 271 -11.52 -17.44 2.53
CA ARG A 271 -12.09 -17.70 3.86
C ARG A 271 -13.46 -17.07 3.90
N ALA A 272 -14.48 -17.89 4.16
CA ALA A 272 -15.82 -17.39 4.45
C ALA A 272 -15.77 -16.59 5.76
N ALA A 273 -15.55 -15.27 5.67
CA ALA A 273 -15.65 -14.40 6.83
C ALA A 273 -17.14 -14.28 7.16
N THR A 274 -17.60 -15.03 8.17
CA THR A 274 -19.00 -15.27 8.58
C THR A 274 -19.88 -14.03 8.87
N GLY A 275 -19.42 -12.81 8.59
CA GLY A 275 -20.20 -11.57 8.72
C GLY A 275 -19.82 -10.43 7.78
N SER A 276 -18.89 -10.63 6.83
CA SER A 276 -18.48 -9.61 5.84
C SER A 276 -18.56 -10.13 4.40
N LEU A 277 -19.32 -11.21 4.19
CA LEU A 277 -19.45 -11.88 2.90
C LEU A 277 -20.06 -10.87 1.93
N LEU A 278 -19.36 -10.62 0.82
CA LEU A 278 -19.95 -10.02 -0.37
C LEU A 278 -21.31 -10.72 -0.63
N PRO A 279 -22.41 -9.99 -0.88
CA PRO A 279 -23.64 -10.57 -1.42
C PRO A 279 -23.36 -11.49 -2.64
N ASP A 280 -22.22 -11.24 -3.28
CA ASP A 280 -21.72 -11.82 -4.50
C ASP A 280 -20.97 -13.15 -4.30
N GLU A 281 -20.59 -13.54 -3.08
CA GLU A 281 -19.93 -14.83 -2.83
C GLU A 281 -20.86 -16.04 -3.04
N HIS A 282 -22.18 -15.80 -3.02
CA HIS A 282 -23.21 -16.79 -3.33
C HIS A 282 -23.66 -16.74 -4.80
N VAL A 283 -23.26 -15.71 -5.55
CA VAL A 283 -23.66 -15.50 -6.94
C VAL A 283 -22.48 -15.87 -7.83
N LEU A 284 -22.66 -16.88 -8.70
CA LEU A 284 -21.64 -17.22 -9.68
C LEU A 284 -21.27 -15.96 -10.48
N PRO A 285 -19.99 -15.67 -10.78
CA PRO A 285 -19.58 -14.42 -11.43
C PRO A 285 -20.38 -14.06 -12.69
N HIS A 286 -20.79 -15.06 -13.48
CA HIS A 286 -21.62 -14.91 -14.68
C HIS A 286 -23.09 -14.52 -14.42
N LYS A 287 -23.53 -14.49 -13.16
CA LYS A 287 -24.87 -14.09 -12.71
C LYS A 287 -24.90 -12.68 -12.14
N LEU A 288 -23.73 -12.06 -11.89
CA LEU A 288 -23.65 -10.68 -11.46
C LEU A 288 -23.93 -9.76 -12.64
N LYS A 289 -24.75 -8.72 -12.41
CA LYS A 289 -24.90 -7.65 -13.39
C LYS A 289 -23.57 -6.87 -13.47
N PRO A 290 -23.18 -6.37 -14.65
CA PRO A 290 -21.91 -5.65 -14.81
C PRO A 290 -21.69 -4.54 -13.77
N TRP A 291 -22.74 -3.77 -13.46
CA TRP A 291 -22.65 -2.70 -12.46
C TRP A 291 -22.42 -3.18 -11.03
N GLN A 292 -22.94 -4.35 -10.63
CA GLN A 292 -22.71 -4.92 -9.29
C GLN A 292 -21.24 -5.27 -9.13
N ARG A 293 -20.66 -5.82 -10.20
CA ARG A 293 -19.23 -6.11 -10.24
C ARG A 293 -18.40 -4.83 -10.16
N THR A 294 -18.74 -3.80 -10.95
CA THR A 294 -18.04 -2.50 -10.91
C THR A 294 -18.11 -1.89 -9.51
N GLU A 295 -19.28 -1.89 -8.88
CA GLU A 295 -19.48 -1.42 -7.50
C GLU A 295 -18.59 -2.17 -6.51
N ALA A 296 -18.60 -3.51 -6.56
CA ALA A 296 -17.81 -4.34 -5.67
C ALA A 296 -16.30 -4.12 -5.85
N VAL A 297 -15.82 -4.06 -7.10
CA VAL A 297 -14.40 -3.75 -7.37
C VAL A 297 -14.06 -2.36 -6.85
N ALA A 298 -14.89 -1.37 -7.14
CA ALA A 298 -14.64 0.01 -6.73
C ALA A 298 -14.54 0.13 -5.21
N TRP A 299 -15.52 -0.42 -4.49
CA TRP A 299 -15.56 -0.43 -3.02
C TRP A 299 -14.31 -1.05 -2.40
N HIS A 300 -13.84 -2.18 -2.93
CA HIS A 300 -12.69 -2.90 -2.37
C HIS A 300 -11.34 -2.27 -2.74
N THR A 301 -11.28 -1.41 -3.75
CA THR A 301 -10.07 -0.66 -4.12
C THR A 301 -9.93 0.66 -3.35
N LEU A 302 -11.02 1.22 -2.80
CA LEU A 302 -10.96 2.45 -2.00
C LEU A 302 -9.93 2.46 -0.87
N PRO A 303 -9.76 1.40 -0.05
CA PRO A 303 -8.77 1.40 1.01
C PRO A 303 -7.36 1.66 0.48
N SER A 304 -6.99 1.03 -0.64
CA SER A 304 -5.67 1.25 -1.26
C SER A 304 -5.48 2.67 -1.77
N LEU A 305 -6.54 3.31 -2.29
CA LEU A 305 -6.47 4.71 -2.74
C LEU A 305 -6.34 5.69 -1.56
N PHE A 306 -7.07 5.46 -0.46
CA PHE A 306 -6.93 6.28 0.75
C PHE A 306 -5.52 6.20 1.34
N VAL A 307 -4.96 4.99 1.44
CA VAL A 307 -3.60 4.82 1.97
C VAL A 307 -2.54 5.34 0.99
N LEU A 308 -2.78 5.28 -0.32
CA LEU A 308 -1.89 5.90 -1.31
C LEU A 308 -1.88 7.44 -1.17
N ALA A 309 -3.03 8.07 -0.88
CA ALA A 309 -3.08 9.51 -0.61
C ALA A 309 -2.25 9.89 0.64
N GLU A 310 -2.35 9.08 1.70
CA GLU A 310 -1.54 9.24 2.91
C GLU A 310 -0.04 9.04 2.61
N LEU A 311 0.30 8.04 1.79
CA LEU A 311 1.68 7.80 1.35
C LEU A 311 2.25 8.99 0.60
N SER A 312 1.49 9.56 -0.34
CA SER A 312 1.89 10.75 -1.10
C SER A 312 2.21 11.92 -0.15
N THR A 313 1.36 12.14 0.86
CA THR A 313 1.56 13.19 1.87
C THR A 313 2.85 12.98 2.67
N ARG A 314 3.09 11.75 3.15
CA ARG A 314 4.30 11.43 3.93
C ARG A 314 5.57 11.43 3.09
N MET A 315 5.47 11.10 1.81
CA MET A 315 6.62 11.18 0.90
C MET A 315 7.05 12.62 0.67
N ASN A 316 6.11 13.58 0.69
CA ASN A 316 6.46 14.99 0.56
C ASN A 316 7.43 15.44 1.65
N SER A 317 7.16 15.10 2.91
CA SER A 317 8.07 15.48 3.99
C SER A 317 9.24 14.50 4.18
N GLY A 318 9.01 13.20 3.94
CA GLY A 318 10.00 12.15 4.10
C GLY A 318 11.12 12.21 3.06
N MET A 319 10.76 12.37 1.78
CA MET A 319 11.67 12.45 0.64
C MET A 319 11.95 13.88 0.19
N GLY A 320 11.15 14.86 0.62
CA GLY A 320 11.22 16.24 0.14
C GLY A 320 10.52 16.47 -1.19
N TRP A 321 9.82 15.47 -1.74
CA TRP A 321 9.20 15.50 -3.06
C TRP A 321 7.85 16.24 -3.03
N ASP A 322 7.70 17.36 -3.73
CA ASP A 322 6.39 17.97 -3.96
C ASP A 322 5.45 17.08 -4.79
N LEU A 323 4.58 16.35 -4.11
CA LEU A 323 3.58 15.46 -4.69
C LEU A 323 2.17 16.06 -4.63
N SER A 324 2.04 17.39 -4.55
CA SER A 324 0.73 18.06 -4.40
C SER A 324 -0.22 17.75 -5.56
N GLU A 325 0.25 17.85 -6.80
CA GLU A 325 -0.55 17.52 -7.99
C GLU A 325 -0.93 16.02 -8.02
N PHE A 326 -0.01 15.12 -7.66
CA PHE A 326 -0.29 13.70 -7.55
C PHE A 326 -1.36 13.41 -6.49
N TYR A 327 -1.26 14.08 -5.34
CA TYR A 327 -2.24 13.97 -4.27
C TYR A 327 -3.64 14.44 -4.71
N GLU A 328 -3.73 15.57 -5.39
CA GLU A 328 -5.00 16.07 -5.95
C GLU A 328 -5.61 15.07 -6.93
N ALA A 329 -4.79 14.47 -7.80
CA ALA A 329 -5.23 13.42 -8.72
C ALA A 329 -5.75 12.18 -7.96
N ILE A 330 -5.05 11.73 -6.90
CA ILE A 330 -5.52 10.62 -6.07
C ILE A 330 -6.86 10.96 -5.43
N GLN A 331 -7.05 12.18 -4.91
CA GLN A 331 -8.31 12.61 -4.30
C GLN A 331 -9.48 12.59 -5.30
N ALA A 332 -9.27 13.15 -6.50
CA ALA A 332 -10.27 13.14 -7.56
C ALA A 332 -10.68 11.72 -7.98
N ILE A 333 -9.69 10.83 -8.13
CA ILE A 333 -9.93 9.43 -8.49
C ILE A 333 -10.60 8.69 -7.33
N THR A 334 -10.18 8.92 -6.10
CA THR A 334 -10.81 8.34 -4.91
C THR A 334 -12.29 8.72 -4.84
N TYR A 335 -12.64 9.98 -5.13
CA TYR A 335 -14.03 10.42 -5.21
C TYR A 335 -14.83 9.69 -6.30
N GLN A 336 -14.26 9.54 -7.50
CA GLN A 336 -14.88 8.81 -8.60
C GLN A 336 -15.12 7.33 -8.24
N TRP A 337 -14.11 6.66 -7.67
CA TRP A 337 -14.20 5.28 -7.22
C TRP A 337 -15.19 5.11 -6.06
N ALA A 338 -15.28 6.09 -5.17
CA ALA A 338 -16.24 6.07 -4.07
C ALA A 338 -17.68 6.25 -4.58
N THR A 339 -17.86 7.05 -5.63
CA THR A 339 -19.15 7.21 -6.32
C THR A 339 -19.57 5.90 -6.99
N ALA A 340 -18.65 5.23 -7.70
CA ALA A 340 -18.92 3.93 -8.30
C ALA A 340 -19.21 2.82 -7.27
N GLY A 341 -18.53 2.86 -6.12
CA GLY A 341 -18.75 1.99 -4.97
C GLY A 341 -20.03 2.30 -4.17
N GLY A 342 -20.81 3.29 -4.57
CA GLY A 342 -22.11 3.60 -3.99
C GLY A 342 -22.10 4.50 -2.75
N LEU A 343 -20.95 5.06 -2.33
CA LEU A 343 -20.88 5.94 -1.15
C LEU A 343 -21.67 7.24 -1.35
N TYR A 344 -21.81 7.70 -2.59
CA TYR A 344 -22.50 8.93 -2.95
C TYR A 344 -23.90 8.70 -3.53
N ASP A 345 -24.46 7.50 -3.37
CA ASP A 345 -25.81 7.17 -3.85
C ASP A 345 -26.88 8.12 -3.32
N LYS A 346 -26.73 8.61 -2.08
CA LYS A 346 -27.66 9.58 -1.51
C LYS A 346 -27.65 10.89 -2.30
N GLN A 347 -26.47 11.42 -2.60
CA GLN A 347 -26.32 12.65 -3.39
C GLN A 347 -26.88 12.46 -4.81
N ILE A 348 -26.55 11.34 -5.46
CA ILE A 348 -27.08 11.01 -6.79
C ILE A 348 -28.61 10.96 -6.78
N ARG A 349 -29.23 10.38 -5.74
CA ARG A 349 -30.69 10.35 -5.61
C ARG A 349 -31.28 11.75 -5.49
N GLU A 350 -30.67 12.61 -4.68
CA GLU A 350 -31.09 14.01 -4.51
C GLU A 350 -31.00 14.76 -5.86
N ASP A 351 -29.89 14.60 -6.59
CA ASP A 351 -29.67 15.25 -7.89
C ASP A 351 -30.65 14.76 -8.97
N LEU A 352 -31.08 13.49 -8.89
CA LEU A 352 -32.08 12.89 -9.77
C LEU A 352 -33.53 13.16 -9.33
N GLY A 353 -33.75 13.83 -8.19
CA GLY A 353 -35.09 14.06 -7.64
C GLY A 353 -35.79 12.79 -7.15
N LEU A 354 -35.03 11.75 -6.80
CA LEU A 354 -35.54 10.47 -6.29
C LEU A 354 -35.73 10.51 -4.76
N PRO A 355 -36.68 9.73 -4.22
CA PRO A 355 -36.91 9.69 -2.77
C PRO A 355 -35.69 9.14 -2.02
N ALA A 356 -35.41 9.70 -0.85
CA ALA A 356 -34.38 9.17 0.06
C ALA A 356 -34.72 7.73 0.47
N ARG A 357 -33.71 6.85 0.56
CA ARG A 357 -33.90 5.54 1.21
C ARG A 357 -34.00 5.77 2.72
N GLY A 358 -35.10 5.29 3.31
CA GLY A 358 -35.30 5.26 4.76
C GLY A 358 -34.52 4.14 5.44
#